data_AF-K2MM35-F1
#
_entry.id   AF-K2MM35-F1
#
_cell.length_a   1.000
_cell.length_b   1.000
_cell.length_c   1.000
_cell.angle_alpha   90.00
_cell.angle_beta   90.00
_cell.angle_gamma   90.00
#
_symmetry.space_group_name_H-M   'P 1'
#
loop_
_entity.id
_entity.type
_entity.pdbx_description
1 polymer ?
#
loop_
_entity_poly.entity_id
_entity_poly.type
_entity_poly.pdbx_seq_one_letter_code
_entity_poly.pdbx_strand_id
1 'polypeptide(L)'
;ACLPVAVPEPPSTDGADLCVRDVRVDEEVKFSLGTSLVCYVGVTFAVDVVVDVESMTGSVRNVTLANCTLENAASLYVVGWRSDPPAGERADVLISGLGSRSGGGVVVANRFPPGSRVTVVDSVLIAEARIAYRDAYDLGDASACLVVHNVNLKGSVLTIARTHVAALFRDAVGVLVFGGVALSSRGALYVDGLLVQTALGQCVSVEGGVAASGGSVVA
;
A
#
# COMPACT_ATOMS: atom_id res chain seq x y z
N ALA A 1 -4.40 20.63 -21.98
CA ALA A 1 -2.98 20.27 -21.83
C ALA A 1 -2.81 19.69 -20.43
N CYS A 2 -2.47 18.41 -20.31
CA CYS A 2 -2.23 17.77 -19.02
C CYS A 2 -0.80 18.11 -18.58
N LEU A 3 -0.67 18.91 -17.52
CA LEU A 3 0.60 19.10 -16.83
C LEU A 3 0.97 17.80 -16.09
N PRO A 4 2.26 17.42 -16.01
CA PRO A 4 2.67 16.27 -15.23
C PRO A 4 2.28 16.48 -13.76
N VAL A 5 1.76 15.43 -13.13
CA VAL A 5 1.50 15.40 -11.68
C VAL A 5 2.82 15.64 -10.97
N ALA A 6 2.92 16.75 -10.25
CA ALA A 6 4.06 17.00 -9.39
C ALA A 6 4.10 15.89 -8.34
N VAL A 7 5.18 15.11 -8.33
CA VAL A 7 5.52 14.21 -7.23
C VAL A 7 5.50 15.07 -5.96
N PRO A 8 4.74 14.70 -4.91
CA PRO A 8 4.74 15.46 -3.67
C PRO A 8 6.18 15.59 -3.17
N GLU A 9 6.68 16.81 -3.02
CA GLU A 9 7.92 17.03 -2.28
C GLU A 9 7.73 16.46 -0.86
N PRO A 10 8.70 15.71 -0.33
CA PRO A 10 8.60 15.19 1.02
C PRO A 10 8.37 16.36 1.98
N PRO A 11 7.47 16.23 2.96
CA PRO A 11 7.16 17.32 3.87
C PRO A 11 8.43 17.83 4.54
N SER A 12 8.56 19.17 4.58
CA SER A 12 9.64 19.90 5.22
C SER A 12 9.84 19.46 6.67
N THR A 13 11.12 19.33 7.03
CA THR A 13 11.70 18.72 8.23
C THR A 13 11.41 19.41 9.58
N ASP A 14 10.20 19.92 9.81
CA ASP A 14 9.79 20.50 11.10
C ASP A 14 9.03 19.50 12.01
N GLY A 15 9.03 18.21 11.66
CA GLY A 15 8.43 17.12 12.45
C GLY A 15 9.40 15.97 12.78
N ALA A 16 10.70 16.16 12.57
CA ALA A 16 11.72 15.10 12.67
C ALA A 16 11.86 14.48 14.07
N ASP A 17 11.28 15.10 15.11
CA ASP A 17 11.25 14.60 16.50
C ASP A 17 10.09 13.65 16.81
N LEU A 18 9.15 13.41 15.87
CA LEU A 18 7.99 12.53 16.08
C LEU A 18 8.06 11.18 15.35
N CYS A 19 9.04 10.98 14.48
CA CYS A 19 9.19 9.73 13.75
C CYS A 19 9.94 8.70 14.61
N VAL A 20 9.45 7.47 14.64
CA VAL A 20 10.20 6.34 15.21
C VAL A 20 11.27 5.95 14.19
N ARG A 21 12.52 5.80 14.63
CA ARG A 21 13.65 5.60 13.73
C ARG A 21 14.54 4.44 14.13
N ASP A 22 15.02 3.70 13.14
CA ASP A 22 16.14 2.76 13.25
C ASP A 22 16.00 1.71 14.37
N VAL A 23 14.76 1.31 14.68
CA VAL A 23 14.45 0.24 15.64
C VAL A 23 14.00 -1.03 14.93
N ARG A 24 14.08 -2.15 15.65
CA ARG A 24 13.49 -3.43 15.26
C ARG A 24 12.22 -3.64 16.08
N VAL A 25 11.15 -4.07 15.42
CA VAL A 25 9.87 -4.37 16.06
C VAL A 25 9.54 -5.85 15.85
N ASP A 26 9.49 -6.58 16.96
CA ASP A 26 9.24 -8.02 16.99
C ASP A 26 7.82 -8.38 17.49
N GLU A 27 7.01 -7.39 17.85
CA GLU A 27 5.60 -7.56 18.28
C GLU A 27 4.62 -6.91 17.31
N GLU A 28 3.44 -7.51 17.16
CA GLU A 28 2.42 -7.08 16.19
C GLU A 28 2.08 -5.59 16.29
N VAL A 29 2.22 -4.87 15.17
CA VAL A 29 1.96 -3.43 15.10
C VAL A 29 0.67 -3.16 14.37
N LYS A 30 -0.35 -2.70 15.11
CA LYS A 30 -1.56 -2.14 14.53
C LYS A 30 -1.58 -0.64 14.74
N PHE A 31 -1.46 0.11 13.65
CA PHE A 31 -1.65 1.55 13.64
C PHE A 31 -3.14 1.87 13.53
N SER A 32 -3.91 1.52 14.56
CA SER A 32 -5.37 1.53 14.47
C SER A 32 -6.06 2.37 15.54
N LEU A 33 -5.40 2.81 16.63
CA LEU A 33 -6.14 3.44 17.73
C LEU A 33 -5.50 4.73 18.22
N GLY A 34 -6.26 5.82 18.18
CA GLY A 34 -5.97 7.07 18.89
C GLY A 34 -4.98 8.02 18.23
N THR A 35 -4.42 7.70 17.07
CA THR A 35 -3.41 8.52 16.38
C THR A 35 -3.92 9.03 15.04
N SER A 36 -3.57 10.28 14.72
CA SER A 36 -3.78 10.91 13.41
C SER A 36 -2.50 10.95 12.55
N LEU A 37 -1.35 10.67 13.16
CA LEU A 37 -0.03 10.69 12.53
C LEU A 37 0.73 9.41 12.89
N VAL A 38 1.29 8.75 11.88
CA VAL A 38 2.21 7.61 11.99
C VAL A 38 3.44 7.92 11.16
N CYS A 39 4.62 7.90 11.76
CA CYS A 39 5.87 8.11 11.03
C CYS A 39 6.94 7.13 11.51
N TYR A 40 7.43 6.30 10.58
CA TYR A 40 8.51 5.35 10.81
C TYR A 40 9.56 5.50 9.71
N VAL A 41 10.84 5.57 10.12
CA VAL A 41 11.96 5.75 9.20
C VAL A 41 13.05 4.74 9.52
N GLY A 42 13.47 3.91 8.57
CA GLY A 42 14.57 2.95 8.80
C GLY A 42 14.20 1.79 9.75
N VAL A 43 12.91 1.61 10.06
CA VAL A 43 12.45 0.58 11.01
C VAL A 43 12.36 -0.79 10.34
N THR A 44 12.76 -1.82 11.07
CA THR A 44 12.63 -3.22 10.65
C THR A 44 11.47 -3.88 11.38
N PHE A 45 10.49 -4.36 10.64
CA PHE A 45 9.33 -5.08 11.17
C PHE A 45 9.52 -6.58 10.93
N ALA A 46 9.60 -7.35 12.01
CA ALA A 46 9.69 -8.81 11.98
C ALA A 46 8.31 -9.50 12.09
N VAL A 47 7.25 -8.69 12.05
CA VAL A 47 5.84 -9.05 12.22
C VAL A 47 4.99 -8.19 11.32
N ASP A 48 3.77 -8.66 11.05
CA ASP A 48 2.80 -7.95 10.23
C ASP A 48 2.52 -6.53 10.75
N VAL A 49 2.42 -5.60 9.79
CA VAL A 49 2.14 -4.20 10.03
C VAL A 49 0.80 -3.86 9.42
N VAL A 50 -0.16 -3.46 10.25
CA VAL A 50 -1.49 -3.07 9.79
C VAL A 50 -1.69 -1.57 9.97
N VAL A 51 -1.73 -0.85 8.86
CA VAL A 51 -2.20 0.53 8.76
C VAL A 51 -3.70 0.49 8.48
N ASP A 52 -4.49 0.42 9.55
CA ASP A 52 -5.94 0.52 9.48
C ASP A 52 -6.34 1.99 9.53
N VAL A 53 -6.45 2.58 8.33
CA VAL A 53 -6.74 3.99 8.18
C VAL A 53 -8.11 4.31 8.75
N GLU A 54 -9.11 3.42 8.65
CA GLU A 54 -10.48 3.66 9.16
C GLU A 54 -10.50 3.86 10.68
N SER A 55 -9.67 3.12 11.41
CA SER A 55 -9.62 3.18 12.87
C SER A 55 -8.78 4.35 13.43
N MET A 56 -7.94 5.00 12.61
CA MET A 56 -7.20 6.20 13.00
C MET A 56 -8.12 7.37 13.39
N THR A 57 -7.60 8.32 14.17
CA THR A 57 -8.37 9.49 14.64
C THR A 57 -8.09 10.74 13.80
N GLY A 58 -9.02 11.69 13.83
CA GLY A 58 -8.89 12.98 13.14
C GLY A 58 -9.38 12.97 11.70
N SER A 59 -9.66 14.17 11.19
CA SER A 59 -10.13 14.39 9.80
C SER A 59 -9.02 14.29 8.76
N VAL A 60 -7.76 14.46 9.17
CA VAL A 60 -6.57 14.28 8.33
C VAL A 60 -5.68 13.25 8.99
N ARG A 61 -5.45 12.15 8.28
CA ARG A 61 -4.71 10.97 8.76
C ARG A 61 -3.45 10.82 7.93
N ASN A 62 -2.28 10.97 8.55
CA ASN A 62 -1.00 10.96 7.87
C ASN A 62 -0.20 9.72 8.27
N VAL A 63 0.26 8.95 7.30
CA VAL A 63 1.08 7.77 7.51
C VAL A 63 2.31 7.87 6.62
N THR A 64 3.49 7.74 7.22
CA THR A 64 4.77 7.71 6.49
C THR A 64 5.60 6.53 6.97
N LEU A 65 5.87 5.59 6.07
CA LEU A 65 6.86 4.53 6.24
C LEU A 65 7.97 4.78 5.22
N ALA A 66 9.15 5.17 5.68
CA ALA A 66 10.27 5.52 4.82
C ALA A 66 11.47 4.62 5.09
N ASN A 67 12.01 3.96 4.06
CA ASN A 67 13.16 3.06 4.15
C ASN A 67 12.97 1.95 5.21
N CYS A 68 11.75 1.48 5.40
CA CYS A 68 11.46 0.39 6.34
C CYS A 68 11.73 -0.98 5.70
N THR A 69 11.97 -1.99 6.53
CA THR A 69 12.25 -3.37 6.08
C THR A 69 11.25 -4.35 6.69
N LEU A 70 10.76 -5.31 5.89
CA LEU A 70 9.94 -6.44 6.32
C LEU A 70 10.78 -7.72 6.39
N GLU A 71 10.85 -8.32 7.57
CA GLU A 71 11.57 -9.56 7.86
C GLU A 71 10.64 -10.67 8.34
N ASN A 72 11.13 -11.91 8.40
CA ASN A 72 10.38 -13.06 8.91
C ASN A 72 8.99 -13.25 8.25
N ALA A 73 8.89 -12.99 6.94
CA ALA A 73 7.65 -13.05 6.16
C ALA A 73 6.57 -12.05 6.61
N ALA A 74 6.94 -11.01 7.36
CA ALA A 74 6.05 -9.92 7.73
C ALA A 74 5.46 -9.22 6.51
N SER A 75 4.17 -8.95 6.55
CA SER A 75 3.47 -8.24 5.49
C SER A 75 2.94 -6.89 5.96
N LEU A 76 2.86 -5.94 5.03
CA LEU A 76 2.28 -4.61 5.27
C LEU A 76 0.88 -4.56 4.69
N TYR A 77 -0.09 -4.14 5.49
CA TYR A 77 -1.48 -3.97 5.08
C TYR A 77 -1.87 -2.50 5.24
N VAL A 78 -2.19 -1.83 4.13
CA VAL A 78 -2.79 -0.49 4.11
C VAL A 78 -4.25 -0.63 3.76
N VAL A 79 -5.11 -0.36 4.73
CA VAL A 79 -6.52 -0.70 4.64
C VAL A 79 -7.35 0.53 4.93
N GLY A 80 -8.20 0.88 3.96
CA GLY A 80 -9.21 1.90 4.12
C GLY A 80 -10.55 1.33 4.60
N TRP A 81 -11.61 2.10 4.40
CA TRP A 81 -12.95 1.82 4.88
C TRP A 81 -13.59 0.65 4.14
N ARG A 82 -14.10 -0.33 4.91
CA ARG A 82 -14.89 -1.45 4.35
C ARG A 82 -16.26 -1.02 3.80
N SER A 83 -16.72 0.17 4.18
CA SER A 83 -17.96 0.81 3.70
C SER A 83 -17.66 2.17 3.05
N ASP A 84 -18.68 2.95 2.72
CA ASP A 84 -18.47 4.31 2.19
C ASP A 84 -17.80 5.19 3.26
N PRO A 85 -16.64 5.82 2.95
CA PRO A 85 -15.94 6.65 3.90
C PRO A 85 -16.69 7.97 4.18
N PRO A 86 -16.54 8.54 5.39
CA PRO A 86 -17.15 9.81 5.76
C PRO A 86 -16.67 10.97 4.87
N ALA A 87 -17.56 11.93 4.64
CA ALA A 87 -17.22 13.15 3.91
C ALA A 87 -16.38 14.09 4.77
N GLY A 88 -15.45 14.83 4.15
CA GLY A 88 -14.59 15.80 4.84
C GLY A 88 -13.38 15.20 5.54
N GLU A 89 -13.19 13.88 5.46
CA GLU A 89 -11.99 13.21 5.92
C GLU A 89 -11.02 12.93 4.77
N ARG A 90 -9.75 12.72 5.12
CA ARG A 90 -8.68 12.43 4.16
C ARG A 90 -7.56 11.62 4.82
N ALA A 91 -6.97 10.73 4.03
CA ALA A 91 -5.75 10.03 4.38
C ALA A 91 -4.62 10.33 3.39
N ASP A 92 -3.43 10.61 3.90
CA ASP A 92 -2.19 10.70 3.14
C ASP A 92 -1.23 9.62 3.64
N VAL A 93 -1.10 8.56 2.85
CA VAL A 93 -0.25 7.39 3.13
C VAL A 93 0.91 7.38 2.15
N LEU A 94 2.13 7.47 2.68
CA LEU A 94 3.37 7.38 1.93
C LEU A 94 4.18 6.18 2.41
N ILE A 95 4.42 5.24 1.51
CA ILE A 95 5.33 4.12 1.67
C ILE A 95 6.45 4.35 0.66
N SER A 96 7.64 4.64 1.15
CA SER A 96 8.81 4.95 0.31
C SER A 96 9.98 4.07 0.73
N GLY A 97 10.73 3.52 -0.22
CA GLY A 97 11.92 2.74 0.10
C GLY A 97 11.65 1.44 0.87
N LEU A 98 10.43 0.89 0.81
CA LEU A 98 10.10 -0.33 1.56
C LEU A 98 10.84 -1.53 0.97
N GLY A 99 11.59 -2.25 1.81
CA GLY A 99 12.27 -3.48 1.44
C GLY A 99 11.61 -4.71 2.03
N SER A 100 11.31 -5.72 1.22
CA SER A 100 10.93 -7.06 1.69
C SER A 100 11.73 -8.09 0.92
N ARG A 101 12.41 -9.01 1.62
CA ARG A 101 13.11 -10.15 1.01
C ARG A 101 12.71 -11.51 1.58
N SER A 102 11.87 -11.50 2.61
CA SER A 102 11.62 -12.67 3.46
C SER A 102 10.33 -13.42 3.12
N GLY A 103 9.71 -13.15 1.96
CA GLY A 103 8.37 -13.67 1.64
C GLY A 103 7.22 -12.88 2.25
N GLY A 104 7.48 -11.63 2.63
CA GLY A 104 6.46 -10.65 3.02
C GLY A 104 5.93 -9.86 1.83
N GLY A 105 4.65 -9.50 1.84
CA GLY A 105 4.01 -8.73 0.77
C GLY A 105 3.40 -7.40 1.25
N VAL A 106 2.89 -6.62 0.30
CA VAL A 106 2.16 -5.38 0.57
C VAL A 106 0.72 -5.53 0.06
N VAL A 107 -0.25 -5.16 0.88
CA VAL A 107 -1.68 -5.12 0.50
C VAL A 107 -2.17 -3.69 0.61
N VAL A 108 -2.82 -3.19 -0.45
CA VAL A 108 -3.62 -1.96 -0.41
C VAL A 108 -5.08 -2.35 -0.65
N ALA A 109 -5.95 -2.03 0.29
CA ALA A 109 -7.32 -2.54 0.28
C ALA A 109 -8.40 -1.49 0.55
N ASN A 110 -9.61 -1.78 0.02
CA ASN A 110 -10.86 -1.09 0.29
C ASN A 110 -10.93 0.37 -0.23
N ARG A 111 -11.65 1.24 0.48
CA ARG A 111 -12.00 2.59 0.02
C ARG A 111 -11.25 3.66 0.79
N PHE A 112 -10.88 4.74 0.10
CA PHE A 112 -10.27 5.92 0.72
C PHE A 112 -11.15 7.16 0.47
N PRO A 113 -11.33 8.04 1.49
CA PRO A 113 -12.12 9.26 1.36
C PRO A 113 -11.68 10.13 0.17
N PRO A 114 -12.58 10.91 -0.44
CA PRO A 114 -12.20 11.84 -1.50
C PRO A 114 -11.08 12.80 -1.06
N GLY A 115 -10.10 13.02 -1.93
CA GLY A 115 -8.89 13.80 -1.66
C GLY A 115 -7.73 12.99 -1.06
N SER A 116 -7.96 11.74 -0.65
CA SER A 116 -6.91 10.87 -0.09
C SER A 116 -5.87 10.46 -1.13
N ARG A 117 -4.64 10.23 -0.66
CA ARG A 117 -3.50 9.79 -1.47
C ARG A 117 -2.82 8.62 -0.79
N VAL A 118 -2.68 7.52 -1.51
CA VAL A 118 -1.91 6.35 -1.08
C VAL A 118 -0.80 6.14 -2.09
N THR A 119 0.44 6.18 -1.63
CA THR A 119 1.62 6.11 -2.49
C THR A 119 2.54 5.01 -2.01
N VAL A 120 2.86 4.08 -2.90
CA VAL A 120 3.94 3.10 -2.75
C VAL A 120 5.00 3.45 -3.77
N VAL A 121 6.19 3.81 -3.32
CA VAL A 121 7.23 4.34 -4.19
C VAL A 121 8.61 3.85 -3.82
N ASP A 122 9.50 3.75 -4.81
CA ASP A 122 10.93 3.42 -4.61
C ASP A 122 11.14 2.14 -3.79
N SER A 123 10.23 1.16 -3.90
CA SER A 123 10.17 -0.01 -3.02
C SER A 123 10.64 -1.28 -3.73
N VAL A 124 11.14 -2.26 -2.97
CA VAL A 124 11.65 -3.53 -3.48
C VAL A 124 11.01 -4.68 -2.70
N LEU A 125 10.18 -5.48 -3.37
CA LEU A 125 9.43 -6.58 -2.79
C LEU A 125 9.85 -7.90 -3.46
N ILE A 126 10.55 -8.74 -2.71
CA ILE A 126 11.09 -10.01 -3.18
C ILE A 126 10.49 -11.15 -2.35
N ALA A 127 9.85 -12.08 -3.05
CA ALA A 127 9.24 -13.26 -2.46
C ALA A 127 10.05 -14.51 -2.80
N GLU A 128 10.98 -14.85 -1.90
CA GLU A 128 11.79 -16.07 -1.97
C GLU A 128 11.06 -17.29 -1.35
N ALA A 129 10.05 -17.03 -0.52
CA ALA A 129 9.17 -18.00 0.10
C ALA A 129 7.69 -17.68 -0.20
N ARG A 130 6.78 -18.62 0.13
CA ARG A 130 5.34 -18.39 0.03
C ARG A 130 4.94 -17.21 0.89
N ILE A 131 4.18 -16.28 0.32
CA ILE A 131 3.59 -15.17 1.06
C ILE A 131 2.26 -15.68 1.61
N ALA A 132 2.14 -15.69 2.93
CA ALA A 132 0.91 -16.07 3.61
C ALA A 132 0.29 -14.81 4.22
N TYR A 133 -0.66 -14.22 3.51
CA TYR A 133 -1.46 -13.15 4.07
C TYR A 133 -2.37 -13.70 5.17
N ARG A 134 -2.54 -12.96 6.25
CA ARG A 134 -3.53 -13.32 7.28
C ARG A 134 -4.93 -13.31 6.65
N ASP A 135 -5.77 -14.26 7.07
CA ASP A 135 -7.17 -14.45 6.60
C ASP A 135 -8.08 -13.22 6.75
N ALA A 136 -7.59 -12.11 7.29
CA ALA A 136 -8.33 -10.88 7.56
C ALA A 136 -8.90 -10.18 6.30
N TYR A 137 -8.47 -10.58 5.10
CA TYR A 137 -8.84 -9.94 3.83
C TYR A 137 -9.36 -10.91 2.78
N ASP A 138 -9.81 -12.11 3.17
CA ASP A 138 -10.42 -13.10 2.25
C ASP A 138 -9.56 -13.41 1.00
N LEU A 139 -8.24 -13.23 1.10
CA LEU A 139 -7.28 -13.53 0.02
C LEU A 139 -7.05 -15.03 -0.16
N GLY A 140 -7.58 -15.86 0.76
CA GLY A 140 -7.46 -17.31 0.73
C GLY A 140 -6.01 -17.76 0.61
N ASP A 141 -5.76 -18.65 -0.35
CA ASP A 141 -4.44 -19.21 -0.61
C ASP A 141 -3.51 -18.32 -1.47
N ALA A 142 -3.94 -17.10 -1.82
CA ALA A 142 -3.20 -16.21 -2.71
C ALA A 142 -1.83 -15.82 -2.13
N SER A 143 -0.79 -15.97 -2.95
CA SER A 143 0.58 -15.56 -2.64
C SER A 143 1.03 -14.54 -3.68
N ALA A 144 1.12 -13.27 -3.32
CA ALA A 144 1.52 -12.21 -4.25
C ALA A 144 2.37 -11.14 -3.54
N CYS A 145 3.33 -10.52 -4.22
CA CYS A 145 4.20 -9.54 -3.57
C CYS A 145 3.49 -8.20 -3.30
N LEU A 146 2.67 -7.76 -4.26
CA LEU A 146 1.86 -6.56 -4.17
C LEU A 146 0.41 -6.90 -4.50
N VAL A 147 -0.50 -6.65 -3.56
CA VAL A 147 -1.93 -6.93 -3.71
C VAL A 147 -2.71 -5.62 -3.68
N VAL A 148 -3.59 -5.46 -4.65
CA VAL A 148 -4.62 -4.42 -4.69
C VAL A 148 -5.97 -5.10 -4.51
N HIS A 149 -6.58 -4.95 -3.35
CA HIS A 149 -7.76 -5.72 -2.95
C HIS A 149 -9.02 -4.86 -2.82
N ASN A 150 -10.02 -5.10 -3.67
CA ASN A 150 -11.35 -4.47 -3.62
C ASN A 150 -11.25 -2.93 -3.52
N VAL A 151 -10.36 -2.34 -4.30
CA VAL A 151 -10.01 -0.94 -4.16
C VAL A 151 -11.02 -0.04 -4.86
N ASN A 152 -11.60 0.92 -4.13
CA ASN A 152 -12.48 1.93 -4.70
C ASN A 152 -11.90 3.34 -4.48
N LEU A 153 -11.53 3.97 -5.58
CA LEU A 153 -10.93 5.30 -5.63
C LEU A 153 -11.98 6.33 -6.07
N LYS A 154 -12.73 6.85 -5.10
CA LYS A 154 -13.73 7.90 -5.32
C LYS A 154 -13.12 9.27 -5.04
N GLY A 155 -12.60 9.93 -6.07
CA GLY A 155 -11.87 11.19 -5.94
C GLY A 155 -10.59 11.08 -5.09
N SER A 156 -10.07 9.87 -4.91
CA SER A 156 -8.81 9.54 -4.23
C SER A 156 -7.81 8.95 -5.22
N VAL A 157 -6.54 8.93 -4.82
CA VAL A 157 -5.43 8.54 -5.70
C VAL A 157 -4.61 7.41 -5.09
N LEU A 158 -4.38 6.35 -5.86
CA LEU A 158 -3.38 5.32 -5.57
C LEU A 158 -2.23 5.46 -6.56
N THR A 159 -1.01 5.59 -6.07
CA THR A 159 0.21 5.66 -6.88
C THR A 159 1.14 4.51 -6.52
N ILE A 160 1.56 3.74 -7.51
CA ILE A 160 2.60 2.72 -7.39
C ILE A 160 3.70 3.13 -8.35
N ALA A 161 4.82 3.60 -7.83
CA ALA A 161 5.88 4.18 -8.66
C ALA A 161 7.26 3.57 -8.36
N ARG A 162 8.10 3.40 -9.37
CA ARG A 162 9.51 2.96 -9.23
C ARG A 162 9.69 1.78 -8.27
N THR A 163 8.78 0.82 -8.36
CA THR A 163 8.71 -0.32 -7.44
C THR A 163 9.16 -1.57 -8.17
N HIS A 164 10.06 -2.34 -7.57
CA HIS A 164 10.54 -3.61 -8.11
C HIS A 164 9.91 -4.76 -7.33
N VAL A 165 9.28 -5.66 -8.07
CA VAL A 165 8.64 -6.86 -7.55
C VAL A 165 9.31 -8.08 -8.15
N ALA A 166 9.74 -9.02 -7.32
CA ALA A 166 10.32 -10.29 -7.74
C ALA A 166 9.67 -11.47 -7.03
N ALA A 167 8.83 -12.23 -7.73
CA ALA A 167 8.21 -13.46 -7.22
C ALA A 167 9.05 -14.68 -7.63
N LEU A 168 9.90 -15.14 -6.72
CA LEU A 168 10.86 -16.23 -6.97
C LEU A 168 10.33 -17.58 -6.48
N PHE A 169 9.42 -17.57 -5.51
CA PHE A 169 8.73 -18.76 -5.04
C PHE A 169 7.71 -19.28 -6.08
N ARG A 170 7.49 -20.60 -6.11
CA ARG A 170 6.55 -21.23 -7.03
C ARG A 170 5.12 -20.75 -6.74
N ASP A 171 4.36 -20.48 -7.80
CA ASP A 171 2.97 -20.01 -7.73
C ASP A 171 2.78 -18.62 -7.08
N ALA A 172 3.87 -17.93 -6.71
CA ALA A 172 3.79 -16.55 -6.26
C ALA A 172 3.57 -15.60 -7.46
N VAL A 173 2.63 -14.68 -7.31
CA VAL A 173 2.32 -13.64 -8.29
C VAL A 173 3.13 -12.38 -7.97
N GLY A 174 3.58 -11.66 -8.99
CA GLY A 174 4.20 -10.35 -8.77
C GLY A 174 3.17 -9.36 -8.20
N VAL A 175 2.21 -9.00 -9.03
CA VAL A 175 1.09 -8.10 -8.66
C VAL A 175 -0.24 -8.81 -8.81
N LEU A 176 -1.04 -8.80 -7.76
CA LEU A 176 -2.40 -9.35 -7.75
C LEU A 176 -3.41 -8.23 -7.57
N VAL A 177 -4.34 -8.10 -8.51
CA VAL A 177 -5.57 -7.34 -8.32
C VAL A 177 -6.67 -8.34 -7.99
N PHE A 178 -7.28 -8.23 -6.81
CA PHE A 178 -8.33 -9.14 -6.35
C PHE A 178 -9.57 -8.34 -5.94
N GLY A 179 -10.76 -8.83 -6.25
CA GLY A 179 -12.02 -8.09 -6.02
C GLY A 179 -12.20 -6.84 -6.89
N GLY A 180 -11.28 -6.58 -7.82
CA GLY A 180 -11.30 -5.47 -8.77
C GLY A 180 -10.88 -4.10 -8.23
N VAL A 181 -10.76 -3.14 -9.16
CA VAL A 181 -10.49 -1.72 -8.87
C VAL A 181 -11.54 -0.85 -9.54
N ALA A 182 -12.22 -0.02 -8.77
CA ALA A 182 -13.21 0.92 -9.27
C ALA A 182 -12.75 2.37 -9.03
N LEU A 183 -12.79 3.20 -10.06
CA LEU A 183 -12.44 4.62 -10.00
C LEU A 183 -13.63 5.47 -10.39
N SER A 184 -13.95 6.46 -9.57
CA SER A 184 -15.06 7.40 -9.81
C SER A 184 -14.72 8.81 -9.31
N SER A 185 -15.50 9.81 -9.75
CA SER A 185 -15.39 11.19 -9.24
C SER A 185 -13.97 11.79 -9.30
N ARG A 186 -13.28 11.62 -10.43
CA ARG A 186 -11.86 12.01 -10.64
C ARG A 186 -10.88 11.24 -9.74
N GLY A 187 -11.17 9.97 -9.45
CA GLY A 187 -10.20 9.07 -8.83
C GLY A 187 -9.07 8.75 -9.79
N ALA A 188 -7.91 8.35 -9.28
CA ALA A 188 -6.79 7.99 -10.14
C ALA A 188 -5.97 6.80 -9.61
N LEU A 189 -5.61 5.91 -10.53
CA LEU A 189 -4.62 4.86 -10.31
C LEU A 189 -3.43 5.17 -11.22
N TYR A 190 -2.28 5.43 -10.62
CA TYR A 190 -1.02 5.65 -11.34
C TYR A 190 -0.07 4.49 -11.09
N VAL A 191 0.42 3.87 -12.15
CA VAL A 191 1.43 2.81 -12.10
C VAL A 191 2.59 3.18 -13.01
N ASP A 192 3.70 3.62 -12.45
CA ASP A 192 4.88 4.07 -13.20
C ASP A 192 6.15 3.37 -12.75
N GLY A 193 7.03 3.00 -13.69
CA GLY A 193 8.30 2.34 -13.34
C GLY A 193 8.16 1.07 -12.49
N LEU A 194 7.07 0.32 -12.64
CA LEU A 194 6.86 -0.96 -11.97
C LEU A 194 7.63 -2.06 -12.73
N LEU A 195 8.68 -2.59 -12.12
CA LEU A 195 9.44 -3.72 -12.65
C LEU A 195 8.92 -5.00 -12.00
N VAL A 196 8.49 -5.98 -12.79
CA VAL A 196 8.02 -7.27 -12.28
C VAL A 196 8.86 -8.40 -12.86
N GLN A 197 9.36 -9.26 -11.99
CA GLN A 197 10.10 -10.46 -12.34
C GLN A 197 9.45 -11.66 -11.66
N THR A 198 9.28 -12.76 -12.39
CA THR A 198 8.77 -14.01 -11.83
C THR A 198 9.59 -15.19 -12.33
N ALA A 199 9.86 -16.15 -11.44
CA ALA A 199 10.58 -17.36 -11.82
C ALA A 199 9.65 -18.40 -12.48
N LEU A 200 8.48 -18.62 -11.86
CA LEU A 200 7.52 -19.66 -12.26
C LEU A 200 6.05 -19.22 -12.17
N GLY A 201 5.78 -18.04 -11.62
CA GLY A 201 4.44 -17.48 -11.44
C GLY A 201 4.07 -16.42 -12.48
N GLN A 202 2.88 -15.84 -12.33
CA GLN A 202 2.40 -14.75 -13.20
C GLN A 202 2.96 -13.41 -12.75
N CYS A 203 3.43 -12.58 -13.69
CA CYS A 203 3.84 -11.21 -13.36
C CYS A 203 2.68 -10.42 -12.77
N VAL A 204 1.51 -10.48 -13.41
CA VAL A 204 0.30 -9.80 -12.96
C VAL A 204 -0.89 -10.76 -13.10
N SER A 205 -1.73 -10.82 -12.07
CA SER A 205 -3.04 -11.48 -12.12
C SER A 205 -4.13 -10.47 -11.75
N VAL A 206 -5.26 -10.52 -12.45
CA VAL A 206 -6.39 -9.59 -12.25
C VAL A 206 -7.69 -10.36 -12.13
N GLU A 207 -8.31 -10.27 -10.96
CA GLU A 207 -9.59 -10.86 -10.62
C GLU A 207 -10.55 -9.73 -10.20
N GLY A 208 -11.65 -9.58 -10.93
CA GLY A 208 -12.65 -8.50 -10.72
C GLY A 208 -12.50 -7.27 -11.63
N GLY A 209 -11.40 -7.16 -12.39
CA GLY A 209 -11.21 -6.13 -13.42
C GLY A 209 -10.91 -4.72 -12.90
N VAL A 210 -10.75 -3.76 -13.82
CA VAL A 210 -10.51 -2.34 -13.52
C VAL A 210 -11.56 -1.50 -14.27
N ALA A 211 -12.30 -0.68 -13.55
CA ALA A 211 -13.35 0.18 -14.12
C ALA A 211 -13.13 1.64 -13.71
N ALA A 212 -13.16 2.55 -14.69
CA ALA A 212 -13.00 3.98 -14.46
C ALA A 212 -14.19 4.78 -15.02
N SER A 213 -14.66 5.76 -14.25
CA SER A 213 -15.83 6.59 -14.61
C SER A 213 -15.70 8.01 -14.03
N GLY A 214 -16.56 8.94 -14.46
CA GLY A 214 -16.65 10.27 -13.83
C GLY A 214 -15.35 11.08 -13.89
N GLY A 215 -14.65 11.04 -15.03
CA GLY A 215 -13.37 11.75 -15.24
C GLY A 215 -12.17 11.15 -14.50
N SER A 216 -12.27 9.88 -14.09
CA SER A 216 -11.18 9.15 -13.45
C SER A 216 -10.11 8.70 -14.44
N VAL A 217 -8.90 8.47 -13.95
CA VAL A 217 -7.72 8.15 -14.78
C VAL A 217 -7.06 6.85 -14.29
N VAL A 218 -6.70 5.99 -15.24
CA VAL A 218 -5.76 4.88 -15.02
C VAL A 218 -4.60 5.12 -15.96
N ALA A 219 -3.39 5.26 -15.43
CA ALA A 219 -2.20 5.64 -16.19
C ALA A 219 -0.96 4.91 -15.71
#